data_AF-A0A6I3KGB1-F1
#
_entry.id   AF-A0A6I3KGB1-F1
#
_cell.length_a   1.000
_cell.length_b   1.000
_cell.length_c   1.000
_cell.angle_alpha   90.00
_cell.angle_beta   90.00
_cell.angle_gamma   90.00
#
_symmetry.space_group_name_H-M   'P 1'
#
loop_
_entity.id
_entity.type
_entity.pdbx_description
1 polymer ?
#
loop_
_entity_poly.entity_id
_entity_poly.type
_entity_poly.pdbx_seq_one_letter_code
_entity_poly.pdbx_strand_id
1 'polypeptide(L)'
;MVNKLAIRAEGHLAEIKRGLKALGEELRRREHYHSTSISRAALDPSRSSTSISASRSIRCKIPARSKMFESETVLIVGAGGSAPFGLPLARPLYEHIIAELNNFEKYIAKNRLPPTGANNASMFHDGAMVALASYLNSALSRDHLPQEMLECGPARQLLVLRDKLSAQTHDSLDQFIRDNPELAFVGKLMLARHIVLRMYEYRDGCYSLRSFANRAFLFGNDSQRNWYHQLINAIRDGAESAESLKRSRLQIITFNYDRTLECALDSRFANTSRHAGANWRDIIPVYHVHGGPDELPGGVHDVGRFLIDCASRIRLVGEDDEAGMAAVREGARKAVRDAKRVFMVGFHADPANLKTIGLPERQSKTGVFCLNFDGHWRVATTLLKLGVPNSNIWSGTAAEHLHIHTALDRGFLEQEPSVDPGTAAKERRARSGWAA
;
A
#
# COMPACT_ATOMS: atom_id res chain seq x y z
N MET A 1 -6.35 48.23 20.40
CA MET A 1 -6.15 47.04 19.53
C MET A 1 -6.37 45.74 20.30
N VAL A 2 -5.81 45.61 21.51
CA VAL A 2 -5.94 44.42 22.39
C VAL A 2 -7.41 44.04 22.71
N ASN A 3 -8.28 45.01 23.05
CA ASN A 3 -9.70 44.70 23.33
C ASN A 3 -10.49 44.16 22.13
N LYS A 4 -10.13 44.56 20.89
CA LYS A 4 -10.80 44.03 19.68
C LYS A 4 -10.39 42.59 19.37
N LEU A 5 -9.17 42.19 19.74
CA LEU A 5 -8.69 40.82 19.60
C LEU A 5 -9.31 39.89 20.65
N ALA A 6 -9.48 40.35 21.89
CA ALA A 6 -10.13 39.58 22.95
C ALA A 6 -11.59 39.25 22.63
N ILE A 7 -12.37 40.24 22.19
CA ILE A 7 -13.79 40.03 21.80
C ILE A 7 -13.91 39.04 20.63
N ARG A 8 -12.98 39.08 19.67
CA ARG A 8 -13.00 38.16 18.52
C ARG A 8 -12.64 36.73 18.92
N ALA A 9 -11.70 36.57 19.85
CA ALA A 9 -11.34 35.26 20.40
C ALA A 9 -12.49 34.63 21.21
N GLU A 10 -13.22 35.42 22.01
CA GLU A 10 -14.39 34.94 22.74
C GLU A 10 -15.53 34.50 21.80
N GLY A 11 -15.75 35.23 20.71
CA GLY A 11 -16.71 34.85 19.67
C GLY A 11 -16.39 33.49 19.03
N HIS A 12 -15.14 33.28 18.65
CA HIS A 12 -14.68 32.00 18.07
C HIS A 12 -14.78 30.85 19.09
N LEU A 13 -14.44 31.10 20.35
CA LEU A 13 -14.55 30.09 21.41
C LEU A 13 -16.00 29.68 21.67
N ALA A 14 -16.94 30.64 21.62
CA ALA A 14 -18.37 30.36 21.75
C ALA A 14 -18.90 29.53 20.57
N GLU A 15 -18.42 29.79 19.36
CA GLU A 15 -18.79 29.03 18.16
C GLU A 15 -18.29 27.59 18.21
N ILE A 16 -17.04 27.37 18.63
CA ILE A 16 -16.47 26.03 18.84
C ILE A 16 -17.26 25.26 19.89
N LYS A 17 -17.61 25.90 21.03
CA LYS A 17 -18.44 25.27 22.08
C LYS A 17 -19.83 24.87 21.57
N ARG A 18 -20.46 25.67 20.70
CA ARG A 18 -21.73 25.32 20.05
C ARG A 18 -21.60 24.13 19.12
N GLY A 19 -20.54 24.08 18.32
CA GLY A 19 -20.24 22.95 17.42
C GLY A 19 -20.05 21.63 18.18
N LEU A 20 -19.27 21.66 19.26
CA LEU A 20 -19.04 20.47 20.11
C LEU A 20 -20.32 19.98 20.80
N LYS A 21 -21.18 20.90 21.26
CA LYS A 21 -22.48 20.53 21.86
C LYS A 21 -23.40 19.86 20.84
N ALA A 22 -23.50 20.42 19.62
CA ALA A 22 -24.32 19.85 18.54
C ALA A 22 -23.84 18.44 18.14
N LEU A 23 -22.52 18.24 18.05
CA LEU A 23 -21.93 16.93 17.77
C LEU A 23 -22.27 15.90 18.87
N GLY A 24 -22.20 16.29 20.14
CA GLY A 24 -22.54 15.42 21.26
C GLY A 24 -24.04 15.07 21.35
N GLU A 25 -24.93 15.90 20.80
CA GLU A 25 -26.36 15.59 20.69
C GLU A 25 -26.66 14.64 19.51
N GLU A 26 -25.93 14.78 18.40
CA GLU A 26 -26.04 13.88 17.24
C GLU A 26 -25.56 12.46 17.57
N LEU A 27 -24.45 12.33 18.29
CA LEU A 27 -23.95 11.02 18.75
C LEU A 27 -24.96 10.31 19.66
N ARG A 28 -25.57 11.03 20.61
CA ARG A 28 -26.62 10.48 21.48
C ARG A 28 -27.87 10.04 20.70
N ARG A 29 -28.25 10.75 19.63
CA ARG A 29 -29.34 10.31 18.73
C ARG A 29 -29.03 9.00 18.01
N ARG A 30 -27.78 8.81 17.57
CA ARG A 30 -27.34 7.57 16.90
C ARG A 30 -27.31 6.37 17.85
N GLU A 31 -26.82 6.56 19.07
CA GLU A 31 -26.84 5.51 20.11
C GLU A 31 -28.28 5.09 20.45
N HIS A 32 -29.19 6.05 20.57
CA HIS A 32 -30.60 5.76 20.81
C HIS A 32 -31.20 4.91 19.68
N TYR A 33 -30.93 5.27 18.41
CA TYR A 33 -31.42 4.55 17.23
C TYR A 33 -30.91 3.09 17.19
N HIS A 34 -29.64 2.87 17.54
CA HIS A 34 -29.06 1.51 17.62
C HIS A 34 -29.63 0.68 18.77
N SER A 35 -29.94 1.29 19.92
CA SER A 35 -30.57 0.56 21.04
C SER A 35 -31.98 0.08 20.69
N THR A 36 -32.75 0.87 19.95
CA THR A 36 -34.12 0.52 19.54
C THR A 36 -34.20 -0.49 18.40
N SER A 37 -33.21 -0.55 17.50
CA SER A 37 -33.19 -1.53 16.40
C SER A 37 -32.84 -2.93 16.88
N ILE A 38 -31.98 -3.05 17.91
CA ILE A 38 -31.61 -4.35 18.49
C ILE A 38 -32.77 -4.95 19.30
N SER A 39 -33.56 -4.11 19.98
CA SER A 39 -34.65 -4.60 20.84
C SER A 39 -35.90 -5.09 20.09
N ARG A 40 -36.03 -4.84 18.78
CA ARG A 40 -37.14 -5.36 17.94
C ARG A 40 -36.84 -6.68 17.24
N ALA A 41 -35.58 -7.11 17.18
CA ALA A 41 -35.17 -8.33 16.49
C ALA A 41 -35.23 -9.59 17.36
N ALA A 42 -35.45 -9.45 18.67
CA ALA A 42 -35.58 -10.56 19.60
C ALA A 42 -36.89 -10.43 20.35
N LEU A 43 -37.96 -11.09 19.88
CA LEU A 43 -39.13 -11.57 20.64
C LEU A 43 -40.24 -12.03 19.66
N ASP A 44 -40.20 -13.29 19.19
CA ASP A 44 -41.38 -14.16 19.02
C ASP A 44 -40.94 -15.62 18.73
N PRO A 45 -40.87 -16.49 19.75
CA PRO A 45 -40.57 -17.92 19.57
C PRO A 45 -41.81 -18.80 19.32
N SER A 46 -42.97 -18.24 18.98
CA SER A 46 -44.24 -19.00 19.01
C SER A 46 -45.08 -18.91 17.74
N ARG A 47 -44.61 -19.49 16.63
CA ARG A 47 -45.52 -19.92 15.56
C ARG A 47 -45.30 -21.36 15.12
N SER A 48 -46.33 -22.12 15.45
CA SER A 48 -46.56 -23.54 15.32
C SER A 48 -46.58 -24.06 13.89
N SER A 49 -46.19 -25.33 13.80
CA SER A 49 -46.41 -26.30 12.74
C SER A 49 -47.76 -26.19 12.02
N THR A 50 -47.73 -25.90 10.73
CA THR A 50 -48.75 -26.35 9.77
C THR A 50 -48.07 -26.91 8.53
N SER A 51 -48.55 -28.07 8.12
CA SER A 51 -48.07 -28.90 7.02
C SER A 51 -47.94 -28.15 5.71
N ILE A 52 -46.76 -28.20 5.08
CA ILE A 52 -46.55 -27.77 3.70
C ILE A 52 -46.49 -29.02 2.82
N SER A 53 -47.57 -29.23 2.07
CA SER A 53 -47.65 -30.14 0.94
C SER A 53 -46.74 -29.66 -0.20
N ALA A 54 -45.97 -30.59 -0.77
CA ALA A 54 -45.46 -30.59 -2.15
C ALA A 54 -45.13 -29.23 -2.78
N SER A 55 -44.14 -28.52 -2.22
CA SER A 55 -43.54 -27.38 -2.91
C SER A 55 -42.57 -27.90 -3.97
N ARG A 56 -42.92 -27.71 -5.25
CA ARG A 56 -42.02 -27.88 -6.40
C ARG A 56 -40.68 -27.23 -6.05
N SER A 57 -39.60 -28.02 -6.08
CA SER A 57 -38.23 -27.56 -5.92
C SER A 57 -37.94 -26.51 -7.00
N ILE A 58 -38.19 -25.24 -6.68
CA ILE A 58 -37.57 -24.12 -7.36
C ILE A 58 -36.11 -24.22 -6.93
N ARG A 59 -35.33 -25.03 -7.67
CA ARG A 59 -33.87 -24.91 -7.66
C ARG A 59 -33.59 -23.50 -8.13
N CYS A 60 -33.49 -22.57 -7.18
CA CYS A 60 -32.88 -21.29 -7.41
C CYS A 60 -31.47 -21.64 -7.89
N LYS A 61 -31.26 -21.64 -9.21
CA LYS A 61 -29.93 -21.74 -9.80
C LYS A 61 -29.22 -20.50 -9.29
N ILE A 62 -28.53 -20.61 -8.15
CA ILE A 62 -27.58 -19.61 -7.73
C ILE A 62 -26.66 -19.47 -8.95
N PRO A 63 -26.66 -18.30 -9.61
CA PRO A 63 -25.82 -18.13 -10.78
C PRO A 63 -24.40 -18.49 -10.34
N ALA A 64 -23.74 -19.36 -11.13
CA ALA A 64 -22.35 -19.69 -10.86
C ALA A 64 -21.61 -18.36 -10.71
N ARG A 65 -21.08 -18.09 -9.50
CA ARG A 65 -20.28 -16.89 -9.26
C ARG A 65 -19.21 -16.86 -10.33
N SER A 66 -19.18 -15.80 -11.14
CA SER A 66 -18.09 -15.60 -12.10
C SER A 66 -16.80 -15.61 -11.29
N LYS A 67 -15.81 -16.42 -11.71
CA LYS A 67 -14.56 -16.50 -10.96
C LYS A 67 -13.85 -15.17 -11.06
N MET A 68 -13.39 -14.67 -9.91
CA MET A 68 -13.03 -13.27 -9.72
C MET A 68 -11.95 -12.75 -10.69
N PHE A 69 -11.07 -13.60 -11.22
CA PHE A 69 -9.97 -13.18 -12.09
C PHE A 69 -9.96 -13.82 -13.49
N GLU A 70 -11.08 -14.33 -14.00
CA GLU A 70 -11.12 -14.86 -15.38
C GLU A 70 -11.14 -13.76 -16.46
N SER A 71 -11.39 -12.50 -16.07
CA SER A 71 -11.30 -11.34 -16.96
C SER A 71 -10.03 -10.52 -16.70
N GLU A 72 -9.58 -9.79 -17.72
CA GLU A 72 -8.38 -8.96 -17.71
C GLU A 72 -8.45 -7.96 -16.55
N THR A 73 -7.72 -8.26 -15.47
CA THR A 73 -7.81 -7.55 -14.20
C THR A 73 -6.44 -7.06 -13.78
N VAL A 74 -6.35 -5.79 -13.42
CA VAL A 74 -5.14 -5.20 -12.86
C VAL A 74 -5.40 -4.79 -11.42
N LEU A 75 -4.49 -5.19 -10.53
CA LEU A 75 -4.43 -4.70 -9.15
C LEU A 75 -3.24 -3.74 -9.02
N ILE A 76 -3.51 -2.48 -8.73
CA ILE A 76 -2.52 -1.45 -8.43
C ILE A 76 -2.37 -1.37 -6.92
N VAL A 77 -1.15 -1.55 -6.42
CA VAL A 77 -0.81 -1.52 -5.00
C VAL A 77 0.12 -0.34 -4.72
N GLY A 78 -0.27 0.53 -3.80
CA GLY A 78 0.60 1.56 -3.25
C GLY A 78 0.99 1.29 -1.79
N ALA A 79 1.69 2.23 -1.15
CA ALA A 79 2.30 2.02 0.16
C ALA A 79 1.27 1.64 1.24
N GLY A 80 0.03 2.11 1.10
CA GLY A 80 -1.08 1.73 1.97
C GLY A 80 -1.43 0.23 1.94
N GLY A 81 -1.07 -0.48 0.87
CA GLY A 81 -1.19 -1.93 0.77
C GLY A 81 -0.28 -2.67 1.74
N SER A 82 0.91 -2.12 1.99
CA SER A 82 1.92 -2.70 2.87
C SER A 82 1.78 -2.27 4.34
N ALA A 83 1.02 -1.19 4.61
CA ALA A 83 0.84 -0.66 5.96
C ALA A 83 0.33 -1.66 7.00
N PRO A 84 -0.64 -2.55 6.71
CA PRO A 84 -1.07 -3.58 7.65
C PRO A 84 0.04 -4.54 8.09
N PHE A 85 1.17 -4.59 7.39
CA PHE A 85 2.32 -5.46 7.67
C PHE A 85 3.48 -4.73 8.36
N GLY A 86 3.19 -3.57 8.97
CA GLY A 86 4.17 -2.83 9.78
C GLY A 86 5.11 -1.93 8.99
N LEU A 87 4.93 -1.83 7.67
CA LEU A 87 5.70 -0.89 6.86
C LEU A 87 5.14 0.52 7.01
N PRO A 88 6.00 1.53 7.28
CA PRO A 88 5.54 2.87 7.54
C PRO A 88 4.97 3.53 6.28
N LEU A 89 3.89 4.28 6.45
CA LEU A 89 3.39 5.22 5.44
C LEU A 89 4.27 6.45 5.36
N ALA A 90 4.04 7.32 4.37
CA ALA A 90 4.88 8.49 4.09
C ALA A 90 5.23 9.34 5.33
N ARG A 91 4.25 9.91 6.02
CA ARG A 91 4.52 10.75 7.20
C ARG A 91 5.18 9.98 8.36
N PRO A 92 4.65 8.83 8.81
CA PRO A 92 5.33 8.01 9.81
C PRO A 92 6.77 7.61 9.43
N LEU A 93 7.04 7.39 8.14
CA LEU A 93 8.39 7.07 7.66
C LEU A 93 9.34 8.25 7.91
N TYR A 94 8.94 9.49 7.60
CA TYR A 94 9.77 10.66 7.90
C TYR A 94 10.04 10.79 9.39
N GLU A 95 9.01 10.65 10.21
CA GLU A 95 9.12 10.78 11.66
C GLU A 95 10.08 9.73 12.22
N HIS A 96 10.02 8.49 11.72
CA HIS A 96 10.98 7.44 12.06
C HIS A 96 12.41 7.77 11.61
N ILE A 97 12.60 8.23 10.36
CA ILE A 97 13.92 8.61 9.83
C ILE A 97 14.52 9.75 10.67
N ILE A 98 13.75 10.80 10.94
CA ILE A 98 14.20 11.97 11.73
C ILE A 98 14.55 11.55 13.16
N ALA A 99 13.70 10.75 13.81
CA ALA A 99 13.96 10.26 15.17
C ALA A 99 15.23 9.41 15.22
N GLU A 100 15.44 8.54 14.24
CA GLU A 100 16.64 7.73 14.09
C GLU A 100 17.89 8.59 13.89
N LEU A 101 17.84 9.60 13.02
CA LEU A 101 18.96 10.49 12.75
C LEU A 101 19.28 11.42 13.94
N ASN A 102 18.27 11.81 14.73
CA ASN A 102 18.49 12.52 16.00
C ASN A 102 19.26 11.66 17.02
N ASN A 103 18.93 10.37 17.11
CA ASN A 103 19.66 9.46 17.98
C ASN A 103 21.10 9.24 17.48
N PHE A 104 21.29 9.18 16.16
CA PHE A 104 22.60 9.10 15.53
C PHE A 104 23.48 10.34 15.85
N GLU A 105 22.95 11.56 15.75
CA GLU A 105 23.69 12.77 16.12
C GLU A 105 24.12 12.77 17.60
N LYS A 106 23.19 12.45 18.51
CA LYS A 106 23.48 12.33 19.95
C LYS A 106 24.59 11.32 20.20
N TYR A 107 24.59 10.21 19.47
CA TYR A 107 25.63 9.20 19.57
C TYR A 107 27.00 9.72 19.11
N ILE A 108 27.08 10.41 17.96
CA ILE A 108 28.32 11.03 17.47
C ILE A 108 28.87 12.00 18.52
N ALA A 109 28.00 12.88 19.04
CA ALA A 109 28.38 13.87 20.04
C ALA A 109 28.90 13.23 21.33
N LYS A 110 28.26 12.15 21.81
CA LYS A 110 28.65 11.45 23.05
C LYS A 110 29.97 10.72 22.92
N ASN A 111 30.20 10.02 21.81
CA ASN A 111 31.35 9.13 21.67
C ASN A 111 32.61 9.81 21.13
N ARG A 112 32.56 11.13 20.85
CA ARG A 112 33.64 11.89 20.23
C ARG A 112 34.19 11.19 18.98
N LEU A 113 33.36 10.41 18.29
CA LEU A 113 33.80 9.77 17.07
C LEU A 113 34.10 10.89 16.09
N PRO A 114 35.33 10.98 15.55
CA PRO A 114 35.57 11.90 14.47
C PRO A 114 34.57 11.56 13.35
N PRO A 115 33.97 12.55 12.68
CA PRO A 115 33.06 12.32 11.55
C PRO A 115 33.66 11.44 10.43
N THR A 116 34.97 11.15 10.50
CA THR A 116 35.82 10.62 9.43
C THR A 116 36.41 9.23 9.67
N GLY A 117 35.83 8.38 10.53
CA GLY A 117 35.98 6.91 10.37
C GLY A 117 36.98 6.19 11.30
N ALA A 118 36.44 5.42 12.25
CA ALA A 118 37.15 4.32 12.87
C ALA A 118 36.26 3.05 12.86
N ASN A 119 36.85 1.93 12.44
CA ASN A 119 36.19 0.64 12.21
C ASN A 119 36.18 -0.20 13.49
N ASN A 120 35.06 -0.24 14.22
CA ASN A 120 34.86 -1.24 15.28
C ASN A 120 33.54 -1.99 15.05
N ALA A 121 33.67 -3.27 14.72
CA ALA A 121 32.59 -4.15 14.27
C ALA A 121 31.82 -4.86 15.41
N SER A 122 31.95 -4.45 16.68
CA SER A 122 31.31 -5.14 17.82
C SER A 122 30.06 -4.46 18.39
N MET A 123 29.54 -3.38 17.78
CA MET A 123 28.43 -2.57 18.34
C MET A 123 27.07 -2.76 17.65
N PHE A 124 26.81 -3.92 17.07
CA PHE A 124 25.67 -4.11 16.15
C PHE A 124 24.26 -4.13 16.78
N HIS A 125 24.13 -4.23 18.11
CA HIS A 125 22.81 -4.42 18.71
C HIS A 125 22.06 -3.16 19.16
N ASP A 126 22.77 -2.12 19.62
CA ASP A 126 22.17 -0.81 19.97
C ASP A 126 22.69 0.35 19.09
N GLY A 127 23.64 0.06 18.18
CA GLY A 127 24.38 1.03 17.37
C GLY A 127 24.20 0.88 15.86
N ALA A 128 23.07 0.37 15.38
CA ALA A 128 22.85 0.04 13.96
C ALA A 128 23.16 1.18 12.98
N MET A 129 22.92 2.44 13.36
CA MET A 129 23.27 3.61 12.52
C MET A 129 24.76 3.94 12.51
N VAL A 130 25.46 3.61 13.59
CA VAL A 130 26.92 3.78 13.71
C VAL A 130 27.59 2.67 12.94
N ALA A 131 27.08 1.45 13.04
CA ALA A 131 27.47 0.35 12.18
C ALA A 131 27.20 0.68 10.71
N LEU A 132 26.06 1.30 10.36
CA LEU A 132 25.80 1.75 8.99
C LEU A 132 26.78 2.85 8.58
N ALA A 133 27.03 3.88 9.39
CA ALA A 133 27.96 4.95 9.06
C ALA A 133 29.42 4.45 8.97
N SER A 134 29.85 3.60 9.91
CA SER A 134 31.15 2.94 9.89
C SER A 134 31.25 2.01 8.69
N TYR A 135 30.21 1.25 8.36
CA TYR A 135 30.15 0.39 7.17
C TYR A 135 30.23 1.21 5.88
N LEU A 136 29.47 2.31 5.77
CA LEU A 136 29.56 3.22 4.62
C LEU A 136 30.97 3.82 4.50
N ASN A 137 31.65 4.05 5.63
CA ASN A 137 33.03 4.51 5.65
C ASN A 137 34.07 3.41 5.37
N SER A 138 33.78 2.14 5.71
CA SER A 138 34.76 1.05 5.71
C SER A 138 34.63 0.05 4.58
N ALA A 139 33.41 -0.25 4.16
CA ALA A 139 33.07 -1.37 3.29
C ALA A 139 32.88 -0.95 1.83
N LEU A 140 32.88 0.36 1.56
CA LEU A 140 32.81 0.85 0.20
C LEU A 140 34.24 1.11 -0.27
N SER A 141 34.72 0.24 -1.17
CA SER A 141 35.64 0.72 -2.18
C SER A 141 34.98 1.97 -2.80
N ARG A 142 35.75 3.04 -3.01
CA ARG A 142 35.24 4.35 -3.47
C ARG A 142 34.32 4.24 -4.69
N ASP A 143 34.39 3.14 -5.43
CA ASP A 143 33.68 2.85 -6.68
C ASP A 143 32.15 2.79 -6.58
N HIS A 144 31.55 2.63 -5.39
CA HIS A 144 30.10 2.43 -5.25
C HIS A 144 29.35 3.58 -4.59
N LEU A 145 30.06 4.59 -4.06
CA LEU A 145 29.45 5.77 -3.46
C LEU A 145 29.34 6.90 -4.48
N PRO A 146 28.23 7.67 -4.47
CA PRO A 146 28.19 8.95 -5.17
C PRO A 146 29.35 9.85 -4.73
N GLN A 147 29.91 10.62 -5.66
CA GLN A 147 31.05 11.50 -5.42
C GLN A 147 30.78 12.47 -4.26
N GLU A 148 29.55 12.97 -4.15
CA GLU A 148 29.11 13.88 -3.10
C GLU A 148 29.22 13.27 -1.70
N MET A 149 29.05 11.95 -1.57
CA MET A 149 29.21 11.23 -0.31
C MET A 149 30.68 11.10 0.09
N LEU A 150 31.55 10.91 -0.90
CA LEU A 150 32.99 10.84 -0.68
C LEU A 150 33.55 12.19 -0.22
N GLU A 151 32.99 13.30 -0.71
CA GLU A 151 33.44 14.66 -0.40
C GLU A 151 32.98 15.15 0.99
N CYS A 152 31.70 14.93 1.32
CA CYS A 152 31.13 15.44 2.58
C CYS A 152 31.18 14.45 3.74
N GLY A 153 31.40 13.16 3.45
CA GLY A 153 31.30 12.06 4.40
C GLY A 153 29.84 11.58 4.60
N PRO A 154 29.60 10.26 4.67
CA PRO A 154 28.26 9.69 4.86
C PRO A 154 27.50 10.25 6.07
N ALA A 155 28.20 10.42 7.20
CA ALA A 155 27.59 10.94 8.43
C ALA A 155 27.04 12.36 8.26
N ARG A 156 27.75 13.23 7.56
CA ARG A 156 27.31 14.62 7.31
C ARG A 156 26.09 14.65 6.42
N GLN A 157 26.04 13.84 5.37
CA GLN A 157 24.87 13.79 4.48
C GLN A 157 23.62 13.29 5.21
N LEU A 158 23.76 12.32 6.12
CA LEU A 158 22.65 11.87 6.97
C LEU A 158 22.11 13.00 7.86
N LEU A 159 22.98 13.84 8.42
CA LEU A 159 22.55 15.01 9.20
C LEU A 159 21.88 16.09 8.32
N VAL A 160 22.41 16.35 7.12
CA VAL A 160 21.77 17.26 6.15
C VAL A 160 20.39 16.74 5.74
N LEU A 161 20.26 15.43 5.49
CA LEU A 161 18.98 14.79 5.21
C LEU A 161 17.99 15.03 6.35
N ARG A 162 18.38 14.79 7.60
CA ARG A 162 17.54 15.04 8.78
C ARG A 162 17.05 16.49 8.83
N ASP A 163 17.96 17.45 8.69
CA ASP A 163 17.64 18.87 8.83
C ASP A 163 16.64 19.30 7.76
N LYS A 164 16.87 18.88 6.51
CA LYS A 164 15.93 19.11 5.40
C LYS A 164 14.60 18.39 5.59
N LEU A 165 14.60 17.14 6.04
CA LEU A 165 13.38 16.39 6.35
C LEU A 165 12.57 17.00 7.50
N SER A 166 13.21 17.69 8.44
CA SER A 166 12.55 18.36 9.56
C SER A 166 11.88 19.68 9.15
N ALA A 167 12.28 20.26 8.02
CA ALA A 167 11.79 21.55 7.52
C ALA A 167 10.82 21.43 6.32
N GLN A 168 10.66 20.24 5.75
CA GLN A 168 9.86 20.02 4.53
C GLN A 168 8.36 19.84 4.80
N THR A 169 7.54 19.99 3.75
CA THR A 169 6.07 19.84 3.78
C THR A 169 5.52 18.92 2.67
N HIS A 170 6.38 18.09 2.09
CA HIS A 170 6.05 17.11 1.05
C HIS A 170 5.18 15.97 1.60
N ASP A 171 4.35 15.40 0.72
CA ASP A 171 3.45 14.30 1.09
C ASP A 171 4.14 12.92 1.05
N SER A 172 5.29 12.80 0.39
CA SER A 172 6.03 11.53 0.25
C SER A 172 7.55 11.70 0.08
N LEU A 173 8.31 10.71 0.58
CA LEU A 173 9.77 10.73 0.53
C LEU A 173 10.27 10.83 -0.92
N ASP A 174 9.58 10.21 -1.87
CA ASP A 174 9.90 10.30 -3.30
C ASP A 174 9.81 11.74 -3.82
N GLN A 175 8.80 12.49 -3.38
CA GLN A 175 8.65 13.90 -3.76
C GLN A 175 9.76 14.74 -3.12
N PHE A 176 10.07 14.51 -1.84
CA PHE A 176 11.18 15.18 -1.16
C PHE A 176 12.52 14.94 -1.89
N ILE A 177 12.82 13.68 -2.24
CA ILE A 177 14.09 13.35 -2.91
C ILE A 177 14.13 13.96 -4.31
N ARG A 178 13.01 13.98 -5.05
CA ARG A 178 12.95 14.60 -6.37
C ARG A 178 13.35 16.07 -6.33
N ASP A 179 12.95 16.78 -5.28
CA ASP A 179 13.26 18.19 -5.07
C ASP A 179 14.65 18.41 -4.42
N ASN A 180 15.31 17.33 -3.98
CA ASN A 180 16.64 17.35 -3.34
C ASN A 180 17.51 16.20 -3.91
N PRO A 181 17.83 16.21 -5.22
CA PRO A 181 18.53 15.11 -5.89
C PRO A 181 19.90 14.81 -5.28
N GLU A 182 20.56 15.79 -4.66
CA GLU A 182 21.83 15.61 -3.95
C GLU A 182 21.72 14.70 -2.72
N LEU A 183 20.50 14.49 -2.20
CA LEU A 183 20.20 13.59 -1.09
C LEU A 183 19.59 12.26 -1.54
N ALA A 184 19.53 11.99 -2.85
CA ALA A 184 18.77 10.86 -3.35
C ALA A 184 19.27 9.52 -2.84
N PHE A 185 20.58 9.30 -2.87
CA PHE A 185 21.15 8.05 -2.40
C PHE A 185 20.93 7.84 -0.89
N VAL A 186 21.21 8.83 -0.05
CA VAL A 186 21.01 8.71 1.40
C VAL A 186 19.53 8.58 1.78
N GLY A 187 18.63 9.24 1.06
CA GLY A 187 17.18 9.07 1.22
C GLY A 187 16.73 7.64 0.88
N LYS A 188 17.18 7.09 -0.26
CA LYS A 188 16.92 5.70 -0.67
C LYS A 188 17.51 4.69 0.31
N LEU A 189 18.70 4.97 0.84
CA LEU A 189 19.34 4.12 1.84
C LEU A 189 18.52 4.04 3.12
N MET A 190 18.02 5.18 3.61
CA MET A 190 17.13 5.19 4.78
C MET A 190 15.80 4.47 4.51
N LEU A 191 15.25 4.58 3.30
CA LEU A 191 14.07 3.82 2.88
C LEU A 191 14.32 2.31 2.88
N ALA A 192 15.39 1.86 2.21
CA ALA A 192 15.82 0.47 2.19
C ALA A 192 16.03 -0.07 3.61
N ARG A 193 16.66 0.75 4.47
CA ARG A 193 16.86 0.43 5.88
C ARG A 193 15.56 0.15 6.62
N HIS A 194 14.57 1.02 6.49
CA HIS A 194 13.28 0.81 7.16
C HIS A 194 12.56 -0.44 6.64
N ILE A 195 12.65 -0.73 5.34
CA ILE A 195 12.11 -1.97 4.77
C ILE A 195 12.81 -3.18 5.39
N VAL A 196 14.14 -3.21 5.38
CA VAL A 196 14.92 -4.33 5.93
C VAL A 196 14.63 -4.55 7.42
N LEU A 197 14.60 -3.49 8.24
CA LEU A 197 14.30 -3.63 9.66
C LEU A 197 12.90 -4.19 9.96
N ARG A 198 11.93 -3.93 9.09
CA ARG A 198 10.57 -4.46 9.23
C ARG A 198 10.45 -5.88 8.70
N MET A 199 11.25 -6.22 7.69
CA MET A 199 11.20 -7.52 7.01
C MET A 199 12.10 -8.57 7.66
N TYR A 200 13.17 -8.15 8.31
CA TYR A 200 14.18 -9.03 8.89
C TYR A 200 14.21 -8.91 10.41
N GLU A 201 14.72 -9.96 11.04
CA GLU A 201 15.06 -9.99 12.45
C GLU A 201 16.49 -10.50 12.60
N TYR A 202 17.25 -9.93 13.53
CA TYR A 202 18.60 -10.40 13.79
C TYR A 202 18.57 -11.60 14.73
N ARG A 203 19.13 -12.74 14.29
CA ARG A 203 19.27 -13.96 15.07
C ARG A 203 20.57 -14.65 14.68
N ASP A 204 21.29 -15.19 15.66
CA ASP A 204 22.47 -16.03 15.45
C ASP A 204 23.53 -15.42 14.50
N GLY A 205 23.78 -14.12 14.62
CA GLY A 205 24.78 -13.43 13.81
C GLY A 205 24.31 -13.01 12.40
N CYS A 206 23.04 -13.23 12.06
CA CYS A 206 22.50 -12.99 10.71
C CYS A 206 21.14 -12.28 10.79
N TYR A 207 20.82 -11.48 9.78
CA TYR A 207 19.46 -10.98 9.59
C TYR A 207 18.64 -12.03 8.84
N SER A 208 17.70 -12.68 9.51
CA SER A 208 16.79 -13.66 8.92
C SER A 208 15.48 -13.01 8.50
N LEU A 209 14.96 -13.39 7.33
CA LEU A 209 13.67 -12.88 6.86
C LEU A 209 12.56 -13.36 7.81
N ARG A 210 11.79 -12.41 8.36
CA ARG A 210 10.67 -12.74 9.25
C ARG A 210 9.65 -13.58 8.52
N SER A 211 9.21 -14.65 9.18
CA SER A 211 8.07 -15.44 8.73
C SER A 211 6.85 -14.54 8.54
N PHE A 212 5.98 -14.89 7.60
CA PHE A 212 4.78 -14.11 7.35
C PHE A 212 3.87 -14.00 8.58
N ALA A 213 3.90 -14.99 9.48
CA ALA A 213 3.16 -14.96 10.75
C ALA A 213 3.78 -14.00 11.78
N ASN A 214 5.09 -13.80 11.75
CA ASN A 214 5.82 -12.93 12.69
C ASN A 214 5.95 -11.47 12.21
N ARG A 215 5.33 -11.13 11.08
CA ARG A 215 5.24 -9.74 10.62
C ARG A 215 4.09 -9.09 11.37
N ALA A 216 4.39 -8.10 12.21
CA ALA A 216 3.42 -7.45 13.06
C ALA A 216 2.24 -6.91 12.23
N PHE A 217 1.03 -7.34 12.57
CA PHE A 217 -0.19 -6.79 12.02
C PHE A 217 -0.56 -5.54 12.82
N LEU A 218 -0.43 -4.35 12.21
CA LEU A 218 -0.75 -3.09 12.89
C LEU A 218 -2.25 -2.94 13.19
N PHE A 219 -3.11 -3.71 12.49
CA PHE A 219 -4.55 -3.55 12.54
C PHE A 219 -5.23 -4.93 12.60
N GLY A 220 -5.45 -5.46 13.82
CA GLY A 220 -6.29 -6.62 14.05
C GLY A 220 -5.83 -7.50 15.21
N ASN A 221 -6.77 -8.23 15.83
CA ASN A 221 -6.44 -9.37 16.68
C ASN A 221 -5.82 -10.47 15.80
N ASP A 222 -4.89 -11.26 16.35
CA ASP A 222 -4.15 -12.35 15.65
C ASP A 222 -5.05 -13.36 14.89
N SER A 223 -6.36 -13.35 15.14
CA SER A 223 -7.34 -14.20 14.48
C SER A 223 -7.89 -13.67 13.14
N GLN A 224 -7.65 -12.41 12.76
CA GLN A 224 -8.23 -11.84 11.54
C GLN A 224 -7.42 -12.17 10.27
N ARG A 225 -8.11 -12.59 9.21
CA ARG A 225 -7.51 -12.83 7.88
C ARG A 225 -7.09 -11.49 7.28
N ASN A 226 -5.79 -11.30 7.06
CA ASN A 226 -5.29 -10.11 6.35
C ASN A 226 -5.67 -10.13 4.86
N TRP A 227 -5.55 -8.97 4.21
CA TRP A 227 -6.00 -8.80 2.83
C TRP A 227 -5.16 -9.57 1.80
N TYR A 228 -3.87 -9.85 2.06
CA TYR A 228 -3.10 -10.77 1.20
C TYR A 228 -3.68 -12.18 1.23
N HIS A 229 -4.09 -12.66 2.41
CA HIS A 229 -4.75 -13.96 2.53
C HIS A 229 -6.05 -14.00 1.70
N GLN A 230 -6.86 -12.93 1.76
CA GLN A 230 -8.08 -12.85 0.96
C GLN A 230 -7.79 -12.81 -0.55
N LEU A 231 -6.82 -12.00 -0.99
CA LEU A 231 -6.39 -11.94 -2.38
C LEU A 231 -5.92 -13.31 -2.89
N ILE A 232 -5.06 -13.99 -2.13
CA ILE A 232 -4.51 -15.30 -2.50
C ILE A 232 -5.61 -16.36 -2.59
N ASN A 233 -6.57 -16.34 -1.66
CA ASN A 233 -7.72 -17.24 -1.74
C ASN A 233 -8.58 -16.95 -2.97
N ALA A 234 -8.77 -15.69 -3.32
CA ALA A 234 -9.54 -15.31 -4.49
C ALA A 234 -8.83 -15.66 -5.81
N ILE A 235 -7.49 -15.62 -5.85
CA ILE A 235 -6.69 -16.16 -6.97
C ILE A 235 -6.92 -17.66 -7.14
N ARG A 236 -7.01 -18.40 -6.04
CA ARG A 236 -7.19 -19.85 -6.03
C ARG A 236 -8.63 -20.28 -6.20
N ASP A 237 -9.58 -19.37 -6.06
CA ASP A 237 -10.99 -19.71 -6.04
C ASP A 237 -11.40 -20.31 -7.40
N GLY A 238 -11.96 -21.52 -7.33
CA GLY A 238 -12.29 -22.32 -8.52
C GLY A 238 -11.08 -22.81 -9.34
N ALA A 239 -9.85 -22.74 -8.83
CA ALA A 239 -8.70 -23.44 -9.38
C ALA A 239 -8.56 -24.82 -8.71
N GLU A 240 -8.73 -25.87 -9.51
CA GLU A 240 -8.68 -27.27 -9.06
C GLU A 240 -7.27 -27.86 -9.23
N SER A 241 -6.45 -27.26 -10.09
CA SER A 241 -5.10 -27.70 -10.44
C SER A 241 -4.17 -26.52 -10.74
N ALA A 242 -2.86 -26.78 -10.77
CA ALA A 242 -1.84 -25.83 -11.21
C ALA A 242 -2.14 -25.23 -12.59
N GLU A 243 -2.59 -26.07 -13.53
CA GLU A 243 -2.93 -25.62 -14.89
C GLU A 243 -4.15 -24.69 -14.89
N SER A 244 -5.14 -24.97 -14.04
CA SER A 244 -6.34 -24.16 -13.94
C SER A 244 -6.10 -22.77 -13.34
N LEU A 245 -5.00 -22.58 -12.58
CA LEU A 245 -4.58 -21.27 -12.08
C LEU A 245 -4.14 -20.33 -13.21
N LYS A 246 -3.59 -20.87 -14.31
CA LYS A 246 -3.18 -20.08 -15.49
C LYS A 246 -4.36 -19.40 -16.20
N ARG A 247 -5.61 -19.75 -15.84
CA ARG A 247 -6.80 -19.03 -16.30
C ARG A 247 -6.96 -17.67 -15.63
N SER A 248 -6.29 -17.43 -14.51
CA SER A 248 -6.23 -16.12 -13.89
C SER A 248 -5.62 -15.12 -14.87
N ARG A 249 -6.32 -14.01 -15.10
CA ARG A 249 -5.86 -12.86 -15.88
C ARG A 249 -5.51 -11.68 -14.98
N LEU A 250 -5.17 -11.96 -13.73
CA LEU A 250 -4.69 -10.97 -12.77
C LEU A 250 -3.26 -10.55 -13.13
N GLN A 251 -3.06 -9.25 -13.21
CA GLN A 251 -1.74 -8.62 -13.26
C GLN A 251 -1.63 -7.65 -12.09
N ILE A 252 -0.44 -7.50 -11.52
CA ILE A 252 -0.20 -6.62 -10.37
C ILE A 252 0.78 -5.55 -10.78
N ILE A 253 0.45 -4.29 -10.48
CA ILE A 253 1.34 -3.16 -10.62
C ILE A 253 1.55 -2.62 -9.22
N THR A 254 2.80 -2.52 -8.78
CA THR A 254 3.10 -2.03 -7.44
C THR A 254 4.07 -0.86 -7.50
N PHE A 255 3.76 0.14 -6.69
CA PHE A 255 4.59 1.30 -6.44
C PHE A 255 5.40 1.13 -5.14
N ASN A 256 5.28 -0.04 -4.51
CA ASN A 256 5.98 -0.33 -3.27
C ASN A 256 7.39 -0.83 -3.57
N TYR A 257 8.33 -0.37 -2.77
CA TYR A 257 9.72 -0.81 -2.78
C TYR A 257 9.93 -2.13 -2.04
N ASP A 258 8.99 -2.51 -1.18
CA ASP A 258 9.04 -3.77 -0.46
C ASP A 258 8.56 -4.95 -1.31
N ARG A 259 8.82 -6.17 -0.83
CA ARG A 259 8.42 -7.44 -1.45
C ARG A 259 7.44 -8.22 -0.58
N THR A 260 6.66 -7.53 0.26
CA THR A 260 5.80 -8.21 1.25
C THR A 260 4.73 -9.06 0.61
N LEU A 261 4.14 -8.61 -0.51
CA LEU A 261 3.13 -9.34 -1.26
C LEU A 261 3.70 -10.60 -1.90
N GLU A 262 4.87 -10.50 -2.52
CA GLU A 262 5.57 -11.62 -3.16
C GLU A 262 6.01 -12.65 -2.13
N CYS A 263 6.56 -12.22 -1.00
CA CYS A 263 6.83 -13.13 0.12
C CYS A 263 5.56 -13.86 0.59
N ALA A 264 4.41 -13.18 0.61
CA ALA A 264 3.14 -13.81 0.98
C ALA A 264 2.70 -14.82 -0.10
N LEU A 265 2.85 -14.48 -1.38
CA LEU A 265 2.57 -15.39 -2.50
C LEU A 265 3.48 -16.62 -2.45
N ASP A 266 4.79 -16.44 -2.30
CA ASP A 266 5.77 -17.52 -2.17
C ASP A 266 5.40 -18.48 -1.04
N SER A 267 5.24 -17.93 0.17
CA SER A 267 4.92 -18.73 1.34
C SER A 267 3.60 -19.47 1.17
N ARG A 268 2.56 -18.83 0.63
CA ARG A 268 1.24 -19.48 0.54
C ARG A 268 1.18 -20.48 -0.61
N PHE A 269 1.79 -20.23 -1.75
CA PHE A 269 1.80 -21.15 -2.90
C PHE A 269 2.65 -22.39 -2.63
N ALA A 270 3.77 -22.26 -1.92
CA ALA A 270 4.54 -23.42 -1.47
C ALA A 270 3.77 -24.31 -0.48
N ASN A 271 2.85 -23.74 0.31
CA ASN A 271 2.13 -24.43 1.39
C ASN A 271 0.79 -25.08 0.96
N THR A 272 0.56 -25.37 -0.32
CA THR A 272 -0.68 -26.02 -0.78
C THR A 272 -0.42 -27.19 -1.71
N SER A 273 -0.74 -28.41 -1.27
CA SER A 273 -0.60 -29.62 -2.08
C SER A 273 -1.48 -29.60 -3.33
N ARG A 274 -2.64 -28.93 -3.27
CA ARG A 274 -3.57 -28.80 -4.42
C ARG A 274 -2.90 -28.14 -5.64
N HIS A 275 -1.90 -27.31 -5.42
CA HIS A 275 -1.22 -26.55 -6.47
C HIS A 275 0.29 -26.82 -6.45
N ALA A 276 0.68 -28.00 -5.97
CA ALA A 276 2.07 -28.42 -5.96
C ALA A 276 2.68 -28.28 -7.36
N GLY A 277 3.87 -27.68 -7.44
CA GLY A 277 4.57 -27.40 -8.71
C GLY A 277 4.11 -26.15 -9.46
N ALA A 278 3.04 -25.46 -9.02
CA ALA A 278 2.68 -24.16 -9.59
C ALA A 278 3.63 -23.07 -9.07
N ASN A 279 4.33 -22.38 -9.97
CA ASN A 279 5.05 -21.15 -9.66
C ASN A 279 4.13 -19.95 -9.94
N TRP A 280 3.76 -19.20 -8.91
CA TRP A 280 2.86 -18.06 -9.07
C TRP A 280 3.43 -16.97 -10.00
N ARG A 281 4.77 -16.87 -10.11
CA ARG A 281 5.44 -15.91 -10.99
C ARG A 281 5.15 -16.14 -12.47
N ASP A 282 4.84 -17.40 -12.85
CA ASP A 282 4.46 -17.76 -14.21
C ASP A 282 2.97 -17.47 -14.50
N ILE A 283 2.19 -17.18 -13.45
CA ILE A 283 0.74 -17.01 -13.50
C ILE A 283 0.36 -15.53 -13.36
N ILE A 284 1.05 -14.79 -12.49
CA ILE A 284 0.70 -13.42 -12.10
C ILE A 284 1.90 -12.52 -12.37
N PRO A 285 1.89 -11.77 -13.49
CA PRO A 285 2.87 -10.72 -13.73
C PRO A 285 2.81 -9.66 -12.64
N VAL A 286 3.97 -9.28 -12.09
CA VAL A 286 4.11 -8.20 -11.11
C VAL A 286 5.08 -7.14 -11.64
N TYR A 287 4.59 -5.93 -11.82
CA TYR A 287 5.36 -4.80 -12.35
C TYR A 287 5.75 -3.84 -11.21
N HIS A 288 7.03 -3.79 -10.88
CA HIS A 288 7.60 -2.83 -9.92
C HIS A 288 8.04 -1.57 -10.65
N VAL A 289 7.14 -0.59 -10.77
CA VAL A 289 7.34 0.57 -11.66
C VAL A 289 8.44 1.54 -11.18
N HIS A 290 8.83 1.41 -9.92
CA HIS A 290 9.89 2.15 -9.25
C HIS A 290 11.07 1.25 -8.84
N GLY A 291 11.15 0.04 -9.40
CA GLY A 291 12.17 -0.94 -9.04
C GLY A 291 12.03 -1.42 -7.59
N GLY A 292 13.14 -1.85 -7.01
CA GLY A 292 13.20 -2.45 -5.68
C GLY A 292 14.27 -3.55 -5.60
N PRO A 293 14.50 -4.14 -4.41
CA PRO A 293 15.34 -5.33 -4.29
C PRO A 293 14.77 -6.46 -5.15
N ASP A 294 15.58 -7.35 -5.75
CA ASP A 294 15.03 -8.42 -6.61
C ASP A 294 14.25 -9.45 -5.78
N GLU A 295 14.99 -10.31 -5.10
CA GLU A 295 14.48 -11.33 -4.19
C GLU A 295 15.03 -11.04 -2.79
N LEU A 296 14.18 -11.18 -1.78
CA LEU A 296 14.59 -11.03 -0.40
C LEU A 296 15.22 -12.35 0.07
N PRO A 297 16.54 -12.43 0.28
CA PRO A 297 17.18 -13.66 0.73
C PRO A 297 16.66 -14.06 2.11
N GLY A 298 16.60 -15.36 2.37
CA GLY A 298 16.17 -15.90 3.67
C GLY A 298 17.09 -15.48 4.83
N GLY A 299 18.36 -15.19 4.54
CA GLY A 299 19.36 -14.70 5.50
C GLY A 299 20.32 -13.69 4.85
N VAL A 300 20.74 -12.68 5.62
CA VAL A 300 21.68 -11.63 5.22
C VAL A 300 22.76 -11.48 6.30
N HIS A 301 24.00 -11.84 5.95
CA HIS A 301 25.16 -11.68 6.82
C HIS A 301 25.76 -10.27 6.72
N ASP A 302 25.93 -9.77 5.50
CA ASP A 302 26.37 -8.39 5.26
C ASP A 302 25.16 -7.47 5.00
N VAL A 303 24.55 -7.01 6.09
CA VAL A 303 23.40 -6.10 6.02
C VAL A 303 23.77 -4.76 5.38
N GLY A 304 25.02 -4.32 5.52
CA GLY A 304 25.47 -3.06 4.93
C GLY A 304 25.46 -3.13 3.42
N ARG A 305 26.05 -4.18 2.83
CA ARG A 305 26.07 -4.38 1.38
C ARG A 305 24.66 -4.54 0.85
N PHE A 306 23.87 -5.35 1.54
CA PHE A 306 22.48 -5.61 1.16
C PHE A 306 21.63 -4.33 1.14
N LEU A 307 21.82 -3.43 2.11
CA LEU A 307 21.12 -2.13 2.13
C LEU A 307 21.50 -1.23 0.96
N ILE A 308 22.78 -1.21 0.60
CA ILE A 308 23.29 -0.43 -0.55
C ILE A 308 22.76 -1.01 -1.86
N ASP A 309 22.76 -2.33 -1.99
CA ASP A 309 22.19 -3.02 -3.16
C ASP A 309 20.67 -2.79 -3.26
N CYS A 310 19.95 -2.74 -2.14
CA CYS A 310 18.54 -2.37 -2.12
C CYS A 310 18.34 -0.90 -2.56
N ALA A 311 19.10 0.02 -1.96
CA ALA A 311 19.01 1.46 -2.23
C ALA A 311 19.34 1.80 -3.69
N SER A 312 20.36 1.14 -4.26
CA SER A 312 20.81 1.35 -5.64
C SER A 312 19.83 0.81 -6.68
N ARG A 313 18.83 0.02 -6.29
CA ARG A 313 17.76 -0.51 -7.16
C ARG A 313 16.43 0.21 -7.01
N ILE A 314 16.29 1.07 -6.01
CA ILE A 314 15.16 1.98 -5.88
C ILE A 314 15.30 3.06 -6.96
N ARG A 315 14.27 3.19 -7.80
CA ARG A 315 14.19 4.16 -8.89
C ARG A 315 13.10 5.17 -8.55
N LEU A 316 13.43 6.45 -8.60
CA LEU A 316 12.49 7.53 -8.35
C LEU A 316 11.88 8.02 -9.65
N VAL A 317 10.77 8.76 -9.53
CA VAL A 317 10.14 9.42 -10.68
C VAL A 317 11.11 10.45 -11.25
N GLY A 318 11.46 10.31 -12.53
CA GLY A 318 12.40 11.20 -13.23
C GLY A 318 13.83 10.66 -13.31
N GLU A 319 14.14 9.57 -12.61
CA GLU A 319 15.36 8.79 -12.87
C GLU A 319 15.08 7.85 -14.05
N ASP A 320 15.26 8.37 -15.25
CA ASP A 320 15.13 7.63 -16.50
C ASP A 320 16.54 7.38 -17.04
N ASP A 321 17.06 6.14 -16.95
CA ASP A 321 18.21 5.74 -17.79
C ASP A 321 18.56 4.24 -17.87
N GLU A 322 17.72 3.33 -17.38
CA GLU A 322 17.95 1.89 -17.60
C GLU A 322 16.88 1.29 -18.51
N ALA A 323 17.32 0.70 -19.62
CA ALA A 323 16.47 -0.02 -20.58
C ALA A 323 15.52 -1.03 -19.90
N GLY A 324 15.93 -1.60 -18.75
CA GLY A 324 15.10 -2.49 -17.94
C GLY A 324 13.83 -1.83 -17.40
N MET A 325 13.92 -0.61 -16.86
CA MET A 325 12.77 0.07 -16.27
C MET A 325 11.78 0.56 -17.31
N ALA A 326 12.25 0.93 -18.50
CA ALA A 326 11.39 1.29 -19.61
C ALA A 326 10.46 0.12 -20.01
N ALA A 327 11.01 -1.10 -20.08
CA ALA A 327 10.24 -2.30 -20.38
C ALA A 327 9.21 -2.63 -19.29
N VAL A 328 9.58 -2.52 -18.00
CA VAL A 328 8.66 -2.75 -16.88
C VAL A 328 7.49 -1.76 -16.91
N ARG A 329 7.78 -0.46 -17.09
CA ARG A 329 6.77 0.60 -17.15
C ARG A 329 5.87 0.43 -18.39
N GLU A 330 6.42 0.03 -19.52
CA GLU A 330 5.60 -0.26 -20.71
C GLU A 330 4.69 -1.49 -20.52
N GLY A 331 5.21 -2.55 -19.87
CA GLY A 331 4.39 -3.69 -19.45
C GLY A 331 3.21 -3.27 -18.56
N ALA A 332 3.48 -2.39 -17.59
CA ALA A 332 2.44 -1.83 -16.72
C ALA A 332 1.40 -0.99 -17.50
N ARG A 333 1.85 -0.13 -18.44
CA ARG A 333 0.93 0.64 -19.31
C ARG A 333 0.04 -0.25 -20.15
N LYS A 334 0.63 -1.29 -20.75
CA LYS A 334 -0.11 -2.29 -21.52
C LYS A 334 -1.15 -2.98 -20.64
N ALA A 335 -0.76 -3.42 -19.44
CA ALA A 335 -1.67 -4.06 -18.51
C ALA A 335 -2.87 -3.15 -18.16
N VAL A 336 -2.64 -1.87 -17.84
CA VAL A 336 -3.71 -0.90 -17.54
C VAL A 336 -4.62 -0.65 -18.73
N ARG A 337 -4.05 -0.50 -19.92
CA ARG A 337 -4.80 -0.25 -21.16
C ARG A 337 -5.71 -1.42 -21.51
N ASP A 338 -5.18 -2.64 -21.44
CA ASP A 338 -5.86 -3.86 -21.88
C ASP A 338 -6.82 -4.41 -20.80
N ALA A 339 -6.70 -3.94 -19.55
CA ALA A 339 -7.57 -4.36 -18.45
C ALA A 339 -9.04 -3.98 -18.70
N LYS A 340 -9.94 -4.90 -18.34
CA LYS A 340 -11.37 -4.61 -18.14
C LYS A 340 -11.60 -3.98 -16.78
N ARG A 341 -10.93 -4.47 -15.75
CA ARG A 341 -11.05 -3.99 -14.37
C ARG A 341 -9.69 -3.58 -13.82
N VAL A 342 -9.63 -2.41 -13.20
CA VAL A 342 -8.45 -1.88 -12.51
C VAL A 342 -8.86 -1.56 -11.09
N PHE A 343 -8.25 -2.24 -10.11
CA PHE A 343 -8.47 -2.01 -8.68
C PHE A 343 -7.25 -1.33 -8.09
N MET A 344 -7.43 -0.24 -7.36
CA MET A 344 -6.36 0.50 -6.69
C MET A 344 -6.51 0.36 -5.17
N VAL A 345 -5.49 -0.18 -4.50
CA VAL A 345 -5.46 -0.35 -3.03
C VAL A 345 -4.23 0.33 -2.44
N GLY A 346 -4.44 1.15 -1.41
CA GLY A 346 -3.35 1.86 -0.73
C GLY A 346 -2.55 2.81 -1.62
N PHE A 347 -3.14 3.26 -2.73
CA PHE A 347 -2.48 4.06 -3.75
C PHE A 347 -2.99 5.51 -3.72
N HIS A 348 -2.07 6.47 -3.57
CA HIS A 348 -2.42 7.89 -3.39
C HIS A 348 -2.82 8.62 -4.70
N ALA A 349 -2.83 7.90 -5.83
CA ALA A 349 -3.22 8.46 -7.14
C ALA A 349 -2.48 9.76 -7.49
N ASP A 350 -1.18 9.83 -7.19
CA ASP A 350 -0.34 10.96 -7.60
C ASP A 350 -0.33 11.10 -9.14
N PRO A 351 -0.51 12.30 -9.71
CA PRO A 351 -0.55 12.50 -11.16
C PRO A 351 0.66 11.95 -11.92
N ALA A 352 1.86 12.05 -11.35
CA ALA A 352 3.07 11.52 -12.02
C ALA A 352 3.05 9.99 -12.04
N ASN A 353 2.64 9.35 -10.94
CA ASN A 353 2.48 7.90 -10.87
C ASN A 353 1.39 7.38 -11.83
N LEU A 354 0.26 8.09 -11.92
CA LEU A 354 -0.82 7.78 -12.85
C LEU A 354 -0.36 7.84 -14.31
N LYS A 355 0.41 8.87 -14.67
CA LYS A 355 1.04 9.01 -15.99
C LYS A 355 2.03 7.89 -16.26
N THR A 356 2.84 7.49 -15.28
CA THR A 356 3.82 6.39 -15.42
C THR A 356 3.15 5.10 -15.91
N ILE A 357 1.96 4.78 -15.42
CA ILE A 357 1.22 3.54 -15.77
C ILE A 357 0.18 3.75 -16.87
N GLY A 358 0.12 4.92 -17.50
CA GLY A 358 -0.77 5.18 -18.63
C GLY A 358 -2.26 5.19 -18.27
N LEU A 359 -2.60 5.46 -17.00
CA LEU A 359 -4.00 5.48 -16.58
C LEU A 359 -4.78 6.62 -17.26
N PRO A 360 -4.26 7.87 -17.39
CA PRO A 360 -4.98 8.96 -18.07
C PRO A 360 -5.41 8.62 -19.51
N GLU A 361 -4.60 7.87 -20.24
CA GLU A 361 -4.78 7.51 -21.65
C GLU A 361 -5.82 6.39 -21.87
N ARG A 362 -6.24 5.70 -20.79
CA ARG A 362 -7.24 4.64 -20.88
C ARG A 362 -8.60 5.18 -21.37
N GLN A 363 -9.15 4.59 -22.43
CA GLN A 363 -10.40 5.07 -23.05
C GLN A 363 -11.61 5.00 -22.11
N SER A 364 -11.79 3.89 -21.40
CA SER A 364 -12.88 3.70 -20.44
C SER A 364 -12.38 3.75 -19.00
N LYS A 365 -13.10 4.50 -18.16
CA LYS A 365 -12.83 4.62 -16.72
C LYS A 365 -13.90 3.95 -15.86
N THR A 366 -14.96 3.40 -16.44
CA THR A 366 -16.06 2.75 -15.70
C THR A 366 -15.63 1.47 -15.00
N GLY A 367 -14.54 0.84 -15.47
CA GLY A 367 -13.89 -0.31 -14.83
C GLY A 367 -12.68 0.07 -13.99
N VAL A 368 -12.57 1.30 -13.49
CA VAL A 368 -11.56 1.71 -12.50
C VAL A 368 -12.22 1.81 -11.14
N PHE A 369 -11.66 1.14 -10.14
CA PHE A 369 -12.11 1.13 -8.75
C PHE A 369 -10.97 1.53 -7.84
N CYS A 370 -11.26 2.32 -6.81
CA CYS A 370 -10.25 2.80 -5.88
C CYS A 370 -10.70 2.65 -4.44
N LEU A 371 -9.80 2.18 -3.59
CA LEU A 371 -9.93 2.25 -2.15
C LEU A 371 -9.10 3.42 -1.61
N ASN A 372 -9.78 4.52 -1.32
CA ASN A 372 -9.24 5.71 -0.67
C ASN A 372 -9.29 5.53 0.85
N PHE A 373 -8.28 4.84 1.38
CA PHE A 373 -8.19 4.35 2.76
C PHE A 373 -8.60 5.37 3.84
N ASP A 374 -8.02 6.57 3.79
CA ASP A 374 -8.20 7.64 4.78
C ASP A 374 -9.19 8.73 4.32
N GLY A 375 -9.82 8.54 3.16
CA GLY A 375 -10.70 9.55 2.58
C GLY A 375 -9.95 10.79 2.10
N HIS A 376 -8.67 10.68 1.75
CA HIS A 376 -7.88 11.82 1.30
C HIS A 376 -8.52 12.49 0.08
N TRP A 377 -8.84 13.78 0.21
CA TRP A 377 -9.62 14.50 -0.80
C TRP A 377 -8.92 14.60 -2.16
N ARG A 378 -7.57 14.64 -2.17
CA ARG A 378 -6.81 14.69 -3.43
C ARG A 378 -6.96 13.42 -4.25
N VAL A 379 -7.04 12.25 -3.59
CA VAL A 379 -7.22 10.96 -4.28
C VAL A 379 -8.55 10.99 -5.04
N ALA A 380 -9.64 11.29 -4.33
CA ALA A 380 -10.98 11.39 -4.93
C ALA A 380 -11.02 12.44 -6.04
N THR A 381 -10.50 13.64 -5.80
CA THR A 381 -10.49 14.74 -6.79
C THR A 381 -9.71 14.37 -8.05
N THR A 382 -8.54 13.77 -7.91
CA THR A 382 -7.72 13.35 -9.06
C THR A 382 -8.43 12.27 -9.89
N LEU A 383 -9.06 11.28 -9.24
CA LEU A 383 -9.78 10.22 -9.94
C LEU A 383 -11.06 10.72 -10.61
N LEU A 384 -11.80 11.61 -9.96
CA LEU A 384 -12.97 12.27 -10.57
C LEU A 384 -12.57 13.09 -11.79
N LYS A 385 -11.46 13.84 -11.73
CA LYS A 385 -10.90 14.57 -12.89
C LYS A 385 -10.50 13.64 -14.03
N LEU A 386 -10.07 12.41 -13.72
CA LEU A 386 -9.79 11.39 -14.72
C LEU A 386 -11.06 10.73 -15.30
N GLY A 387 -12.25 11.04 -14.79
CA GLY A 387 -13.52 10.45 -15.23
C GLY A 387 -13.90 9.14 -14.53
N VAL A 388 -13.25 8.79 -13.41
CA VAL A 388 -13.65 7.63 -12.60
C VAL A 388 -14.99 7.95 -11.91
N PRO A 389 -16.02 7.09 -12.04
CA PRO A 389 -17.30 7.32 -11.37
C PRO A 389 -17.14 7.41 -9.85
N ASN A 390 -17.86 8.34 -9.21
CA ASN A 390 -17.82 8.49 -7.74
C ASN A 390 -18.22 7.20 -7.02
N SER A 391 -19.14 6.41 -7.59
CA SER A 391 -19.56 5.10 -7.05
C SER A 391 -18.42 4.07 -6.99
N ASN A 392 -17.36 4.27 -7.77
CA ASN A 392 -16.22 3.38 -7.81
C ASN A 392 -15.09 3.80 -6.87
N ILE A 393 -15.25 4.91 -6.14
CA ILE A 393 -14.27 5.44 -5.19
C ILE A 393 -14.75 5.15 -3.78
N TRP A 394 -14.23 4.07 -3.20
CA TRP A 394 -14.56 3.61 -1.86
C TRP A 394 -13.68 4.37 -0.88
N SER A 395 -14.27 5.29 -0.11
CA SER A 395 -13.52 6.18 0.76
C SER A 395 -13.80 5.89 2.24
N GLY A 396 -12.73 5.83 3.03
CA GLY A 396 -12.81 6.05 4.46
C GLY A 396 -12.98 7.54 4.78
N THR A 397 -12.71 7.89 6.03
CA THR A 397 -12.63 9.27 6.50
C THR A 397 -11.40 9.42 7.38
N ALA A 398 -11.01 10.67 7.67
CA ALA A 398 -9.93 10.94 8.62
C ALA A 398 -10.22 10.42 10.04
N ALA A 399 -11.50 10.21 10.40
CA ALA A 399 -11.90 9.68 11.70
C ALA A 399 -12.07 8.14 11.69
N GLU A 400 -12.43 7.57 10.55
CA GLU A 400 -12.70 6.15 10.37
C GLU A 400 -12.13 5.68 9.04
N HIS A 401 -10.94 5.07 9.09
CA HIS A 401 -10.28 4.55 7.91
C HIS A 401 -11.04 3.33 7.35
N LEU A 402 -11.19 3.26 6.02
CA LEU A 402 -11.73 2.08 5.35
C LEU A 402 -10.58 1.12 5.03
N HIS A 403 -10.31 0.20 5.96
CA HIS A 403 -9.25 -0.80 5.81
C HIS A 403 -9.50 -1.73 4.62
N ILE A 404 -8.41 -2.19 3.98
CA ILE A 404 -8.47 -3.05 2.79
C ILE A 404 -9.27 -4.32 3.06
N HIS A 405 -9.03 -5.02 4.18
CA HIS A 405 -9.77 -6.23 4.52
C HIS A 405 -11.28 -5.97 4.62
N THR A 406 -11.70 -4.85 5.23
CA THR A 406 -13.12 -4.47 5.33
C THR A 406 -13.72 -4.18 3.96
N ALA A 407 -12.97 -3.53 3.06
CA ALA A 407 -13.42 -3.29 1.70
C ALA A 407 -13.56 -4.60 0.91
N LEU A 408 -12.63 -5.53 1.08
CA LEU A 408 -12.70 -6.86 0.46
C LEU A 408 -13.89 -7.67 0.97
N ASP A 409 -14.16 -7.68 2.28
CA ASP A 409 -15.33 -8.34 2.87
C ASP A 409 -16.66 -7.78 2.34
N ARG A 410 -16.65 -6.52 1.89
CA ARG A 410 -17.78 -5.83 1.25
C ARG A 410 -17.85 -6.03 -0.27
N GLY A 411 -16.99 -6.88 -0.84
CA GLY A 411 -16.99 -7.20 -2.28
C GLY A 411 -16.27 -6.17 -3.15
N PHE A 412 -15.27 -5.45 -2.64
CA PHE A 412 -14.51 -4.47 -3.43
C PHE A 412 -13.87 -5.07 -4.70
N LEU A 413 -13.37 -6.31 -4.65
CA LEU A 413 -12.81 -6.99 -5.84
C LEU A 413 -13.87 -7.70 -6.70
N GLU A 414 -15.12 -7.72 -6.25
CA GLU A 414 -16.26 -8.31 -6.96
C GLU A 414 -17.02 -7.26 -7.79
N GLN A 415 -16.57 -6.01 -7.78
CA GLN A 415 -17.24 -4.93 -8.52
C GLN A 415 -17.14 -5.14 -10.03
N GLU A 416 -18.26 -4.92 -10.71
CA GLU A 416 -18.35 -4.95 -12.16
C GLU A 416 -18.39 -3.53 -12.72
N PRO A 417 -17.78 -3.27 -13.89
CA PRO A 417 -17.86 -1.96 -14.52
C PRO A 417 -19.32 -1.53 -14.68
N SER A 418 -19.66 -0.33 -14.22
CA SER A 418 -21.00 0.21 -14.46
C SER A 418 -21.22 0.27 -15.97
N VAL A 419 -22.26 -0.41 -16.46
CA VAL A 419 -22.65 -0.27 -17.85
C VAL A 419 -23.06 1.19 -18.03
N ASP A 420 -22.34 1.93 -18.86
CA ASP A 420 -22.72 3.29 -19.22
C ASP A 420 -24.21 3.26 -19.62
N PRO A 421 -25.09 4.04 -18.96
CA PRO A 421 -26.52 4.04 -19.26
C PRO A 421 -26.81 4.24 -20.75
N GLY A 422 -25.99 5.01 -21.46
CA GLY A 422 -26.11 5.22 -22.91
C GLY A 422 -25.79 3.96 -23.71
N THR A 423 -24.80 3.18 -23.29
CA THR A 423 -24.42 1.91 -23.90
C THR A 423 -25.43 0.81 -23.56
N ALA A 424 -25.91 0.76 -22.31
CA ALA A 424 -26.99 -0.14 -21.88
C ALA A 424 -28.28 0.14 -22.67
N ALA A 425 -28.61 1.42 -22.91
CA ALA A 425 -29.77 1.80 -23.70
C ALA A 425 -29.60 1.45 -25.19
N LYS A 426 -28.40 1.64 -25.76
CA LYS A 426 -28.09 1.21 -27.14
C LYS A 426 -28.15 -0.31 -27.30
N GLU A 427 -27.57 -1.07 -26.38
CA GLU A 427 -27.64 -2.54 -26.40
C GLU A 427 -29.07 -3.03 -26.18
N ARG A 428 -29.85 -2.38 -25.30
CA ARG A 428 -31.28 -2.69 -25.14
C ARG A 428 -32.07 -2.38 -26.40
N ARG A 429 -31.83 -1.25 -27.06
CA ARG A 429 -32.46 -0.91 -28.36
C ARG A 429 -32.08 -1.89 -29.47
N ALA A 430 -30.81 -2.29 -29.54
CA ALA A 430 -30.34 -3.29 -30.49
C ALA A 430 -30.96 -4.67 -30.22
N ARG A 431 -31.11 -5.07 -28.95
CA ARG A 431 -31.76 -6.33 -28.56
C ARG A 431 -33.28 -6.30 -28.67
N SER A 432 -33.92 -5.14 -28.55
CA SER A 432 -35.38 -5.01 -28.65
C SER A 432 -35.89 -4.98 -30.09
N GLY A 433 -35.01 -5.01 -31.09
CA GLY A 433 -35.40 -5.08 -32.51
C GLY A 433 -36.20 -3.88 -33.02
N TRP A 434 -36.25 -2.78 -32.26
CA TRP A 434 -36.88 -1.54 -32.69
C TRP A 434 -35.90 -0.81 -33.62
N ALA A 435 -35.89 -1.22 -34.89
CA ALA A 435 -35.51 -0.34 -35.97
C ALA A 435 -36.57 0.78 -36.03
N ALA A 436 -36.10 2.03 -36.02
CA ALA A 436 -36.95 3.21 -36.16
C ALA A 436 -37.61 3.26 -37.54
#